data_AF-A0A917UVR3-F1
#
_entry.id   AF-A0A917UVR3-F1
#
_cell.length_a   1.000
_cell.length_b   1.000
_cell.length_c   1.000
_cell.angle_alpha   90.00
_cell.angle_beta   90.00
_cell.angle_gamma   90.00
#
_symmetry.space_group_name_H-M   'P 1'
#
loop_
_entity.id
_entity.type
_entity.pdbx_description
1 polymer ?
#
loop_
_entity_poly.entity_id
_entity_poly.type
_entity_poly.pdbx_seq_one_letter_code
_entity_poly.pdbx_strand_id
1 'polypeptide(L)'
;MKEEIAQIYNESLQIYGAPKIASILQSRGHVITEKTVGNYMREEGIKAIWVRPYVRTTIDPDFDIKLKNILDRDFKPTAPNTVWVTDITYVHTLEGFIYLTSVMDLFSRKIIGWQVSDSLTTEHVIEAVEKAKRSRDLSQPIIIHSDRGCQYVSKSYIEATPAGQYIRSYSNKGNPWDNACIESFHALIKREWLNRFVIKNLKHGHALMFEYIEAFYNTVRIHGYCGMTSPFEFEANFAS
;
A
#
# COMPACT_ATOMS: atom_id res chain seq x y z
N MET A 1 3.98 4.62 31.80
CA MET A 1 4.09 5.51 30.62
C MET A 1 5.28 5.15 29.73
N LYS A 2 6.53 5.24 30.19
CA LYS A 2 7.71 4.85 29.37
C LYS A 2 7.68 3.39 28.91
N GLU A 3 7.32 2.47 29.81
CA GLU A 3 7.11 1.05 29.47
C GLU A 3 6.04 0.85 28.40
N GLU A 4 4.92 1.56 28.50
CA GLU A 4 3.84 1.49 27.51
C GLU A 4 4.25 2.08 26.15
N ILE A 5 5.04 3.16 26.16
CA ILE A 5 5.68 3.69 24.94
C ILE A 5 6.59 2.64 24.30
N ALA A 6 7.42 1.96 25.09
CA ALA A 6 8.30 0.90 24.60
C ALA A 6 7.50 -0.30 24.07
N GLN A 7 6.41 -0.67 24.73
CA GLN A 7 5.49 -1.71 24.26
C GLN A 7 4.89 -1.35 22.90
N ILE A 8 4.25 -0.17 22.78
CA ILE A 8 3.65 0.29 21.51
C ILE A 8 4.71 0.36 20.41
N TYR A 9 5.92 0.82 20.74
CA TYR A 9 7.03 0.86 19.80
C TYR A 9 7.40 -0.54 19.29
N ASN A 10 7.52 -1.53 20.16
CA ASN A 10 7.84 -2.91 19.77
C ASN A 10 6.69 -3.59 19.01
N GLU A 11 5.44 -3.40 19.44
CA GLU A 11 4.24 -3.87 18.73
C GLU A 11 4.15 -3.28 17.33
N SER A 12 4.61 -2.03 17.15
CA SER A 12 4.71 -1.38 15.83
C SER A 12 5.89 -1.85 14.97
N LEU A 13 6.58 -2.93 15.37
CA LEU A 13 7.81 -3.39 14.73
C LEU A 13 8.89 -2.28 14.67
N GLN A 14 8.86 -1.38 15.65
CA GLN A 14 9.76 -0.24 15.80
C GLN A 14 9.58 0.87 14.75
N ILE A 15 8.45 0.86 14.04
CA ILE A 15 8.14 1.82 12.96
C ILE A 15 7.61 3.14 13.54
N TYR A 16 6.89 3.11 14.66
CA TYR A 16 6.19 4.31 15.12
C TYR A 16 7.11 5.32 15.81
N GLY A 17 6.94 6.58 15.39
CA GLY A 17 7.44 7.75 16.09
C GLY A 17 6.42 8.32 17.06
N ALA A 18 6.84 9.39 17.75
CA ALA A 18 6.04 10.08 18.75
C ALA A 18 4.59 10.42 18.32
N PRO A 19 4.30 10.87 17.07
CA PRO A 19 2.92 11.18 16.67
C PRO A 19 1.98 9.97 16.77
N LYS A 20 2.41 8.81 16.27
CA LYS A 20 1.58 7.60 16.24
C LYS A 20 1.46 6.96 17.62
N ILE A 21 2.55 6.96 18.39
CA ILE A 21 2.53 6.47 19.77
C ILE A 21 1.60 7.34 20.63
N ALA A 22 1.64 8.67 20.47
CA ALA A 22 0.74 9.58 21.17
C ALA A 22 -0.74 9.30 20.82
N SER A 23 -1.05 9.09 19.54
CA SER A 23 -2.42 8.76 19.11
C SER A 23 -2.94 7.46 19.73
N ILE A 24 -2.09 6.44 19.87
CA ILE A 24 -2.47 5.16 20.51
C ILE A 24 -2.66 5.36 22.02
N LEU A 25 -1.79 6.13 22.68
CA LEU A 25 -1.96 6.42 24.10
C LEU A 25 -3.26 7.20 24.35
N GLN A 26 -3.61 8.14 23.47
CA GLN A 26 -4.86 8.90 23.55
C GLN A 26 -6.08 8.00 23.33
N SER A 27 -6.05 7.06 22.39
CA SER A 27 -7.15 6.10 22.22
C SER A 27 -7.31 5.15 23.41
N ARG A 28 -6.25 4.93 24.20
CA ARG A 28 -6.28 4.21 25.48
C ARG A 28 -6.70 5.09 26.67
N GLY A 29 -7.07 6.36 26.44
CA GLY A 29 -7.58 7.28 27.47
C GLY A 29 -6.51 8.15 28.14
N HIS A 30 -5.25 8.10 27.71
CA HIS A 30 -4.19 8.94 28.28
C HIS A 30 -4.24 10.38 27.74
N VAL A 31 -4.12 11.37 28.63
CA VAL A 31 -3.97 12.78 28.26
C VAL A 31 -2.48 13.10 28.10
N ILE A 32 -1.93 12.87 26.91
CA ILE A 32 -0.51 13.09 26.61
C ILE A 32 -0.30 13.77 25.26
N THR A 33 0.73 14.63 25.18
CA THR A 33 1.10 15.33 23.95
C THR A 33 2.21 14.59 23.19
N GLU A 34 2.27 14.77 21.87
CA GLU A 34 3.37 14.26 21.04
C GLU A 34 4.74 14.68 21.56
N LYS A 35 4.89 15.94 21.99
CA LYS A 35 6.14 16.47 22.54
C LYS A 35 6.59 15.68 23.77
N THR A 36 5.66 15.37 24.67
CA THR A 36 5.94 14.58 25.87
C THR A 36 6.37 13.16 25.51
N VAL A 37 5.68 12.50 24.57
CA VAL A 37 6.07 11.18 24.07
C VAL A 37 7.48 11.22 23.46
N GLY A 38 7.78 12.22 22.63
CA GLY A 38 9.09 12.39 22.01
C GLY A 38 10.23 12.60 23.01
N ASN A 39 9.96 13.27 24.15
CA ASN A 39 10.92 13.38 25.24
C ASN A 39 11.20 12.01 25.88
N TYR A 40 10.16 11.26 26.21
CA TYR A 40 10.31 9.93 26.79
C TYR A 40 11.01 8.95 25.85
N MET A 41 10.67 8.96 24.56
CA MET A 41 11.38 8.14 23.56
C MET A 41 12.88 8.44 23.55
N ARG A 42 13.26 9.73 23.62
CA ARG A 42 14.67 10.15 23.63
C ARG A 42 15.40 9.73 24.90
N GLU A 43 14.74 9.80 26.06
CA GLU A 43 15.30 9.32 27.33
C GLU A 43 15.56 7.81 27.32
N GLU A 44 14.68 7.04 26.67
CA GLU A 44 14.79 5.57 26.55
C GLU A 44 15.63 5.12 25.34
N GLY A 45 16.22 6.04 24.57
CA GLY A 45 17.00 5.73 23.38
C GLY A 45 16.18 5.18 22.18
N ILE A 46 14.86 5.30 22.22
CA ILE A 46 13.93 4.85 21.19
C ILE A 46 13.93 5.81 20.01
N LYS A 47 14.08 5.27 18.79
CA LYS A 47 14.04 6.05 17.54
C LYS A 47 13.23 5.32 16.50
N ALA A 48 12.22 5.98 15.94
CA ALA A 48 11.45 5.43 14.82
C ALA A 48 12.37 5.02 13.67
N ILE A 49 12.18 3.82 13.14
CA ILE A 49 12.92 3.37 11.97
C ILE A 49 12.48 4.18 10.76
N TRP A 50 13.43 4.88 10.16
CA TRP A 50 13.23 5.67 8.96
C TRP A 50 14.47 5.62 8.06
N VAL A 51 14.31 5.10 6.84
CA VAL A 51 15.37 5.05 5.82
C VAL A 51 15.03 6.03 4.68
N ARG A 52 15.98 6.89 4.29
CA ARG A 52 15.82 7.78 3.12
C ARG A 52 15.69 6.95 1.83
N PRO A 53 14.63 7.11 1.02
CA PRO A 53 14.56 6.44 -0.26
C PRO A 53 15.54 7.05 -1.28
N TYR A 54 16.12 6.20 -2.12
CA TYR A 54 16.75 6.59 -3.39
C TYR A 54 15.76 6.26 -4.51
N VAL A 55 15.43 7.22 -5.37
CA VAL A 55 14.48 7.03 -6.48
C VAL A 55 15.19 7.36 -7.78
N ARG A 56 15.18 6.41 -8.73
CA ARG A 56 15.49 6.63 -10.14
C ARG A 56 14.24 6.24 -10.93
N THR A 57 13.63 7.20 -11.62
CA THR A 57 12.48 6.97 -12.50
C THR A 57 12.97 6.68 -13.92
N THR A 58 12.51 5.58 -14.49
CA THR A 58 12.67 5.26 -15.92
C THR A 58 11.41 5.72 -16.64
N ILE A 59 11.56 6.39 -17.77
CA ILE A 59 10.47 6.84 -18.64
C ILE A 59 10.62 6.05 -19.94
N ASP A 60 9.56 5.40 -20.45
CA ASP A 60 9.49 4.91 -21.84
C ASP A 60 8.03 4.61 -22.28
N PRO A 61 7.73 4.25 -23.56
CA PRO A 61 7.23 5.16 -24.59
C PRO A 61 5.83 4.84 -25.16
N ASP A 62 5.37 5.76 -26.02
CA ASP A 62 4.27 5.75 -27.02
C ASP A 62 2.84 5.32 -26.62
N PHE A 63 1.85 6.21 -26.87
CA PHE A 63 0.50 6.07 -26.30
C PHE A 63 -0.68 6.42 -27.22
N ASP A 64 -1.71 5.57 -27.11
CA ASP A 64 -3.04 5.62 -27.70
C ASP A 64 -3.96 6.66 -27.00
N ILE A 65 -4.78 7.36 -27.78
CA ILE A 65 -5.69 8.46 -27.37
C ILE A 65 -6.93 7.91 -26.62
N LYS A 66 -7.19 6.60 -26.66
CA LYS A 66 -8.40 5.98 -26.08
C LYS A 66 -8.39 5.80 -24.55
N LEU A 67 -7.24 5.95 -23.88
CA LEU A 67 -7.10 5.74 -22.44
C LEU A 67 -7.56 6.99 -21.65
N LYS A 68 -8.62 6.83 -20.84
CA LYS A 68 -9.23 7.92 -20.06
C LYS A 68 -8.85 7.85 -18.57
N ASN A 69 -8.60 9.02 -17.98
CA ASN A 69 -8.55 9.16 -16.52
C ASN A 69 -9.95 9.44 -15.99
N ILE A 70 -10.56 8.43 -15.36
CA ILE A 70 -11.90 8.50 -14.76
C ILE A 70 -11.79 8.82 -13.26
N LEU A 71 -10.72 8.36 -12.61
CA LEU A 71 -10.48 8.63 -11.19
C LEU A 71 -10.29 10.13 -10.93
N ASP A 72 -9.61 10.84 -11.83
CA ASP A 72 -9.35 12.28 -11.76
C ASP A 72 -8.90 12.77 -10.38
N ARG A 73 -8.07 11.94 -9.71
CA ARG A 73 -7.53 12.15 -8.37
C ARG A 73 -8.57 12.25 -7.25
N ASP A 74 -9.79 11.76 -7.46
CA ASP A 74 -10.74 11.54 -6.38
C ASP A 74 -10.31 10.33 -5.54
N PHE A 75 -9.39 10.58 -4.61
CA PHE A 75 -8.86 9.57 -3.72
C PHE A 75 -9.73 9.34 -2.48
N LYS A 76 -10.97 9.84 -2.44
CA LYS A 76 -11.85 9.77 -1.26
C LYS A 76 -13.19 9.08 -1.56
N PRO A 77 -13.18 7.84 -2.08
CA PRO A 77 -14.42 7.10 -2.20
C PRO A 77 -15.10 6.94 -0.84
N THR A 78 -16.43 6.95 -0.83
CA THR A 78 -17.25 6.93 0.40
C THR A 78 -17.65 5.53 0.83
N ALA A 79 -17.31 4.49 0.06
CA ALA A 79 -17.61 3.10 0.35
C ALA A 79 -16.52 2.17 -0.20
N PRO A 80 -16.29 1.00 0.43
CA PRO A 80 -15.34 -0.01 -0.07
C PRO A 80 -15.78 -0.55 -1.44
N ASN A 81 -14.83 -1.13 -2.16
CA ASN A 81 -15.06 -1.75 -3.48
C ASN A 81 -15.67 -0.81 -4.53
N THR A 82 -15.42 0.49 -4.45
CA THR A 82 -15.83 1.47 -5.47
C THR A 82 -14.67 1.84 -6.38
N VAL A 83 -13.48 2.02 -5.81
CA VAL A 83 -12.26 2.33 -6.56
C VAL A 83 -11.08 1.50 -6.05
N TRP A 84 -10.51 0.71 -6.95
CA TRP A 84 -9.25 0.02 -6.76
C TRP A 84 -8.16 0.71 -7.56
N VAL A 85 -6.96 0.81 -6.99
CA VAL A 85 -5.74 1.22 -7.70
C VAL A 85 -4.77 0.05 -7.75
N THR A 86 -4.03 -0.09 -8.84
CA THR A 86 -3.02 -1.13 -9.00
C THR A 86 -1.75 -0.59 -9.65
N ASP A 87 -0.60 -1.07 -9.16
CA ASP A 87 0.72 -0.64 -9.61
C ASP A 87 1.77 -1.73 -9.30
N ILE A 88 2.91 -1.68 -10.00
CA ILE A 88 4.05 -2.58 -9.81
C ILE A 88 5.23 -1.79 -9.25
N THR A 89 5.89 -2.33 -8.23
CA THR A 89 7.15 -1.78 -7.73
C THR A 89 8.28 -2.81 -7.76
N TYR A 90 9.49 -2.32 -8.04
CA TYR A 90 10.73 -3.09 -8.04
C TYR A 90 11.28 -3.21 -6.63
N VAL A 91 11.76 -4.40 -6.29
CA VAL A 91 12.41 -4.73 -5.01
C VAL A 91 13.73 -5.42 -5.29
N HIS A 92 14.82 -4.89 -4.75
CA HIS A 92 16.16 -5.42 -4.98
C HIS A 92 16.44 -6.64 -4.10
N THR A 93 17.06 -7.66 -4.68
CA THR A 93 17.54 -8.87 -4.00
C THR A 93 18.98 -9.19 -4.40
N LEU A 94 19.63 -10.15 -3.76
CA LEU A 94 20.97 -10.62 -4.16
C LEU A 94 20.98 -11.32 -5.53
N GLU A 95 19.82 -11.77 -6.03
CA GLU A 95 19.68 -12.45 -7.33
C GLU A 95 19.17 -11.51 -8.43
N GLY A 96 19.04 -10.20 -8.14
CA GLY A 96 18.46 -9.21 -9.05
C GLY A 96 17.15 -8.63 -8.53
N PHE A 97 16.30 -8.13 -9.42
CA PHE A 97 15.02 -7.53 -9.04
C PHE A 97 13.89 -8.56 -9.02
N ILE A 98 13.06 -8.46 -8.00
CA ILE A 98 11.71 -9.03 -7.97
C ILE A 98 10.69 -7.88 -8.02
N TYR A 99 9.46 -8.21 -8.36
CA TYR A 99 8.40 -7.24 -8.59
C TYR A 99 7.24 -7.51 -7.64
N LEU A 100 6.77 -6.48 -6.96
CA LEU A 100 5.55 -6.52 -6.17
C LEU A 100 4.45 -5.82 -6.96
N THR A 101 3.47 -6.57 -7.42
CA THR A 101 2.21 -6.00 -7.90
C THR A 101 1.25 -5.91 -6.73
N SER A 102 0.63 -4.74 -6.55
CA SER A 102 -0.34 -4.51 -5.48
C SER A 102 -1.68 -4.03 -6.05
N VAL A 103 -2.77 -4.40 -5.38
CA VAL A 103 -4.11 -3.88 -5.61
C VAL A 103 -4.61 -3.32 -4.27
N MET A 104 -4.92 -2.03 -4.26
CA MET A 104 -5.37 -1.30 -3.07
C MET A 104 -6.82 -0.86 -3.25
N ASP A 105 -7.64 -1.05 -2.22
CA ASP A 105 -8.92 -0.38 -2.10
C ASP A 105 -8.71 1.05 -1.59
N LEU A 106 -9.10 2.05 -2.37
CA LEU A 106 -8.90 3.44 -1.99
C LEU A 106 -9.74 3.85 -0.78
N PHE A 107 -10.87 3.18 -0.49
CA PHE A 107 -11.73 3.54 0.64
C PHE A 107 -11.01 3.49 1.98
N SER A 108 -10.16 2.47 2.19
CA SER A 108 -9.48 2.19 3.45
C SER A 108 -7.95 2.20 3.33
N ARG A 109 -7.44 2.34 2.10
CA ARG A 109 -6.04 2.10 1.73
C ARG A 109 -5.56 0.67 1.96
N LYS A 110 -6.48 -0.28 2.18
CA LYS A 110 -6.14 -1.69 2.39
C LYS A 110 -5.58 -2.31 1.12
N ILE A 111 -4.50 -3.08 1.24
CA ILE A 111 -4.02 -3.92 0.15
C ILE A 111 -4.87 -5.19 0.13
N ILE A 112 -5.60 -5.41 -0.96
CA ILE A 112 -6.64 -6.44 -1.05
C ILE A 112 -6.23 -7.60 -1.96
N GLY A 113 -5.20 -7.39 -2.78
CA GLY A 113 -4.54 -8.41 -3.57
C GLY A 113 -3.11 -7.99 -3.85
N TRP A 114 -2.19 -8.94 -3.87
CA TRP A 114 -0.80 -8.68 -4.22
C TRP A 114 -0.12 -9.95 -4.74
N GLN A 115 0.90 -9.76 -5.57
CA GLN A 115 1.69 -10.85 -6.15
C GLN A 115 3.15 -10.44 -6.24
N VAL A 116 4.05 -11.38 -5.90
CA VAL A 116 5.49 -11.21 -6.04
C VAL A 116 6.00 -12.10 -7.15
N SER A 117 6.73 -11.52 -8.09
CA SER A 117 7.24 -12.23 -9.28
C SER A 117 8.71 -11.92 -9.54
N ASP A 118 9.34 -12.76 -10.36
CA ASP A 118 10.69 -12.58 -10.90
C ASP A 118 10.68 -11.92 -12.30
N SER A 119 9.50 -11.62 -12.83
CA SER A 119 9.32 -11.01 -14.15
C SER A 119 8.14 -10.02 -14.20
N LEU A 120 8.16 -9.13 -15.19
CA LEU A 120 7.16 -8.08 -15.44
C LEU A 120 6.03 -8.53 -16.38
N THR A 121 5.70 -9.82 -16.38
CA THR A 121 4.68 -10.34 -17.28
C THR A 121 3.27 -9.96 -16.79
N THR A 122 2.32 -9.91 -17.73
CA THR A 122 0.95 -9.49 -17.40
C THR A 122 0.24 -10.51 -16.49
N GLU A 123 0.62 -11.78 -16.58
CA GLU A 123 0.01 -12.86 -15.79
C GLU A 123 0.08 -12.56 -14.29
N HIS A 124 1.19 -12.00 -13.81
CA HIS A 124 1.35 -11.64 -12.39
C HIS A 124 0.47 -10.47 -11.95
N VAL A 125 0.19 -9.53 -12.86
CA VAL A 125 -0.78 -8.46 -12.61
C VAL A 125 -2.18 -9.03 -12.49
N ILE A 126 -2.54 -9.94 -13.40
CA ILE A 126 -3.83 -10.63 -13.39
C ILE A 126 -3.97 -11.46 -12.10
N GLU A 127 -2.93 -12.16 -11.65
CA GLU A 127 -2.93 -12.90 -10.39
C GLU A 127 -3.23 -12.00 -9.18
N ALA A 128 -2.64 -10.80 -9.12
CA ALA A 128 -2.92 -9.85 -8.04
C ALA A 128 -4.38 -9.35 -8.07
N VAL A 129 -4.91 -9.04 -9.26
CA VAL A 129 -6.31 -8.64 -9.45
C VAL A 129 -7.28 -9.77 -9.08
N GLU A 130 -6.97 -11.02 -9.46
CA GLU A 130 -7.79 -12.18 -9.10
C GLU A 130 -7.77 -12.47 -7.61
N LYS A 131 -6.64 -12.25 -6.92
CA LYS A 131 -6.60 -12.30 -5.45
C LYS A 131 -7.49 -11.23 -4.81
N ALA A 132 -7.45 -9.99 -5.33
CA ALA A 132 -8.33 -8.91 -4.87
C ALA A 132 -9.81 -9.23 -5.10
N LYS A 133 -10.14 -9.79 -6.26
CA LYS A 133 -11.49 -10.24 -6.59
C LYS A 133 -11.99 -11.33 -5.63
N ARG A 134 -11.14 -12.30 -5.28
CA ARG A 134 -11.50 -13.40 -4.36
C ARG A 134 -11.65 -12.95 -2.92
N SER A 135 -10.97 -11.89 -2.51
CA SER A 135 -11.03 -11.36 -1.15
C SER A 135 -12.22 -10.41 -0.90
N ARG A 136 -13.01 -10.12 -1.94
CA ARG A 136 -14.08 -9.11 -1.92
C ARG A 136 -15.38 -9.63 -2.50
N ASP A 137 -16.50 -9.13 -1.96
CA ASP A 137 -17.81 -9.30 -2.58
C ASP A 137 -18.07 -8.12 -3.53
N LEU A 138 -18.07 -8.41 -4.83
CA LEU A 138 -18.26 -7.42 -5.90
C LEU A 138 -19.69 -7.50 -6.44
N SER A 139 -20.59 -6.79 -5.78
CA SER A 139 -22.00 -6.69 -6.20
C SER A 139 -22.26 -5.61 -7.24
N GLN A 140 -21.32 -4.68 -7.43
CA GLN A 140 -21.41 -3.56 -8.36
C GLN A 140 -20.13 -3.44 -9.20
N PRO A 141 -20.20 -2.83 -10.39
CA PRO A 141 -19.00 -2.50 -11.16
C PRO A 141 -18.06 -1.59 -10.36
N ILE A 142 -16.76 -1.82 -10.48
CA ILE A 142 -15.74 -1.05 -9.76
C ILE A 142 -14.86 -0.27 -10.72
N ILE A 143 -14.34 0.88 -10.28
CA ILE A 143 -13.26 1.55 -11.01
C ILE A 143 -11.96 0.82 -10.68
N ILE A 144 -11.18 0.42 -11.70
CA ILE A 144 -9.82 -0.07 -11.53
C ILE A 144 -8.86 0.89 -12.23
N HIS A 145 -7.97 1.51 -11.47
CA HIS A 145 -7.07 2.55 -11.94
C HIS A 145 -5.61 2.10 -11.91
N SER A 146 -4.88 2.33 -13.00
CA SER A 146 -3.46 2.01 -13.13
C SER A 146 -2.72 3.07 -13.94
N ASP A 147 -1.39 2.98 -14.01
CA ASP A 147 -0.66 3.68 -15.08
C ASP A 147 -0.94 3.07 -16.46
N ARG A 148 -0.27 3.60 -17.48
CA ARG A 148 -0.36 3.13 -18.87
C ARG A 148 0.68 2.07 -19.23
N GLY A 149 1.28 1.40 -18.24
CA GLY A 149 2.27 0.34 -18.46
C GLY A 149 1.75 -0.74 -19.40
N CYS A 150 2.64 -1.36 -20.17
CA CYS A 150 2.28 -2.32 -21.22
C CYS A 150 1.44 -3.49 -20.68
N GLN A 151 1.61 -3.85 -19.41
CA GLN A 151 0.82 -4.86 -18.71
C GLN A 151 -0.67 -4.46 -18.62
N TYR A 152 -0.96 -3.21 -18.25
CA TYR A 152 -2.33 -2.72 -18.00
C TYR A 152 -3.11 -2.34 -19.26
N VAL A 153 -2.44 -2.32 -20.42
CA VAL A 153 -3.07 -2.10 -21.73
C VAL A 153 -3.03 -3.36 -22.61
N SER A 154 -2.47 -4.45 -22.09
CA SER A 154 -2.40 -5.72 -22.80
C SER A 154 -3.79 -6.34 -23.00
N LYS A 155 -3.91 -7.17 -24.03
CA LYS A 155 -5.15 -7.89 -24.32
C LYS A 155 -5.58 -8.79 -23.17
N SER A 156 -4.65 -9.54 -22.56
CA SER A 156 -4.95 -10.45 -21.45
C SER A 156 -5.43 -9.70 -20.20
N TYR A 157 -4.85 -8.54 -19.89
CA TYR A 157 -5.37 -7.70 -18.79
C TYR A 157 -6.77 -7.18 -19.10
N ILE A 158 -7.01 -6.74 -20.33
CA ILE A 158 -8.33 -6.25 -20.77
C ILE A 158 -9.39 -7.36 -20.67
N GLU A 159 -9.03 -8.61 -20.98
CA GLU A 159 -9.90 -9.78 -20.84
C GLU A 159 -10.14 -10.17 -19.38
N ALA A 160 -9.12 -10.08 -18.52
CA ALA A 160 -9.23 -10.33 -17.08
C ALA A 160 -10.03 -9.24 -16.34
N THR A 161 -10.14 -8.05 -16.91
CA THR A 161 -10.92 -6.91 -16.36
C THR A 161 -12.10 -6.56 -17.28
N PRO A 162 -13.07 -7.47 -17.46
CA PRO A 162 -14.11 -7.31 -18.47
C PRO A 162 -14.97 -6.07 -18.21
N ALA A 163 -15.33 -5.39 -19.31
CA ALA A 163 -16.28 -4.29 -19.28
C ALA A 163 -17.63 -4.80 -18.75
N GLY A 164 -18.15 -4.17 -17.70
CA GLY A 164 -19.36 -4.60 -16.99
C GLY A 164 -19.09 -5.00 -15.53
N GLN A 165 -17.90 -5.51 -15.22
CA GLN A 165 -17.43 -5.68 -13.84
C GLN A 165 -16.39 -4.62 -13.47
N TYR A 166 -15.56 -4.21 -14.43
CA TYR A 166 -14.51 -3.21 -14.22
C TYR A 166 -14.66 -2.03 -15.16
N ILE A 167 -14.59 -0.83 -14.59
CA ILE A 167 -14.48 0.45 -15.28
C ILE A 167 -13.00 0.84 -15.21
N ARG A 168 -12.24 0.51 -16.26
CA ARG A 168 -10.81 0.81 -16.32
C ARG A 168 -10.56 2.30 -16.43
N SER A 169 -9.72 2.81 -15.55
CA SER A 169 -9.21 4.17 -15.54
C SER A 169 -7.69 4.15 -15.66
N TYR A 170 -7.12 5.15 -16.30
CA TYR A 170 -5.66 5.23 -16.50
C TYR A 170 -5.13 6.61 -16.12
N SER A 171 -3.93 6.67 -15.54
CA SER A 171 -3.22 7.93 -15.31
C SER A 171 -3.08 8.75 -16.59
N ASN A 172 -3.10 10.08 -16.45
CA ASN A 172 -2.76 10.98 -17.55
C ASN A 172 -1.26 10.88 -17.88
N LYS A 173 -0.93 11.20 -19.13
CA LYS A 173 0.47 11.19 -19.59
C LYS A 173 1.32 12.15 -18.74
N GLY A 174 2.43 11.64 -18.20
CA GLY A 174 3.37 12.45 -17.42
C GLY A 174 2.81 12.99 -16.10
N ASN A 175 1.76 12.37 -15.56
CA ASN A 175 1.10 12.84 -14.36
C ASN A 175 1.28 11.84 -13.19
N PRO A 176 2.36 11.96 -12.41
CA PRO A 176 2.66 11.05 -11.29
C PRO A 176 1.63 11.14 -10.16
N TRP A 177 0.81 12.19 -10.12
CA TRP A 177 -0.15 12.40 -9.05
C TRP A 177 -1.35 11.45 -9.13
N ASP A 178 -1.61 10.86 -10.30
CA ASP A 178 -2.81 10.04 -10.53
C ASP A 178 -2.73 8.68 -9.80
N ASN A 179 -1.53 8.17 -9.53
CA ASN A 179 -1.27 6.93 -8.79
C ASN A 179 -0.74 7.16 -7.36
N ALA A 180 -0.82 8.39 -6.85
CA ALA A 180 -0.11 8.81 -5.64
C ALA A 180 -0.37 7.92 -4.41
N CYS A 181 -1.58 7.36 -4.25
CA CYS A 181 -1.93 6.53 -3.09
C CYS A 181 -1.17 5.19 -3.06
N ILE A 182 -1.09 4.48 -4.19
CA ILE A 182 -0.39 3.20 -4.25
C ILE A 182 1.13 3.40 -4.32
N GLU A 183 1.60 4.45 -4.99
CA GLU A 183 3.02 4.84 -4.94
C GLU A 183 3.45 5.19 -3.51
N SER A 184 2.59 5.88 -2.75
CA SER A 184 2.83 6.16 -1.33
C SER A 184 2.96 4.87 -0.51
N PHE A 185 2.13 3.87 -0.77
CA PHE A 185 2.28 2.55 -0.14
C PHE A 185 3.59 1.86 -0.53
N HIS A 186 3.98 1.88 -1.81
CA HIS A 186 5.25 1.31 -2.26
C HIS A 186 6.47 1.97 -1.61
N ALA A 187 6.46 3.30 -1.48
CA ALA A 187 7.50 4.02 -0.75
C ALA A 187 7.51 3.65 0.74
N LEU A 188 6.33 3.41 1.31
CA LEU A 188 6.15 3.08 2.71
C LEU A 188 6.71 1.70 3.08
N ILE A 189 6.28 0.64 2.38
CA ILE A 189 6.73 -0.74 2.64
C ILE A 189 8.25 -0.85 2.47
N LYS A 190 8.82 -0.15 1.48
CA LYS A 190 10.28 -0.10 1.30
C LYS A 190 10.96 0.52 2.51
N ARG A 191 10.49 1.69 2.94
CA ARG A 191 11.10 2.47 4.02
C ARG A 191 10.94 1.85 5.41
N GLU A 192 9.74 1.37 5.72
CA GLU A 192 9.40 0.84 7.05
C GLU A 192 9.85 -0.61 7.23
N TRP A 193 9.99 -1.35 6.13
CA TRP A 193 10.20 -2.80 6.17
C TRP A 193 11.36 -3.27 5.32
N LEU A 194 11.22 -3.27 3.99
CA LEU A 194 12.12 -4.02 3.12
C LEU A 194 13.58 -3.54 3.18
N ASN A 195 13.81 -2.23 3.35
CA ASN A 195 15.16 -1.67 3.44
C ASN A 195 15.92 -2.09 4.72
N ARG A 196 15.26 -2.79 5.67
CA ARG A 196 15.89 -3.34 6.87
C ARG A 196 16.60 -4.67 6.62
N PHE A 197 16.37 -5.27 5.45
CA PHE A 197 16.81 -6.62 5.15
C PHE A 197 17.69 -6.67 3.91
N VAL A 198 18.69 -7.55 3.93
CA VAL A 198 19.35 -8.03 2.70
C VAL A 198 18.51 -9.16 2.15
N ILE A 199 17.67 -8.85 1.17
CA ILE A 199 16.74 -9.82 0.57
C ILE A 199 17.53 -10.77 -0.33
N LYS A 200 17.39 -12.07 -0.09
CA LYS A 200 18.24 -13.11 -0.71
C LYS A 200 17.75 -13.49 -2.09
N ASN A 201 16.47 -13.84 -2.18
CA ASN A 201 15.82 -14.39 -3.37
C ASN A 201 14.31 -14.14 -3.31
N LEU A 202 13.60 -14.58 -4.35
CA LEU A 202 12.14 -14.44 -4.48
C LEU A 202 11.39 -14.95 -3.25
N LYS A 203 11.72 -16.14 -2.75
CA LYS A 203 11.04 -16.75 -1.60
C LYS A 203 11.22 -15.91 -0.33
N HIS A 204 12.43 -15.40 -0.07
CA HIS A 204 12.69 -14.53 1.06
C HIS A 204 11.93 -13.20 0.92
N GLY A 205 11.94 -12.59 -0.28
CA GLY A 205 11.20 -11.36 -0.56
C GLY A 205 9.69 -11.52 -0.35
N HIS A 206 9.12 -12.62 -0.85
CA HIS A 206 7.71 -12.95 -0.64
C HIS A 206 7.36 -13.08 0.85
N ALA A 207 8.17 -13.78 1.64
CA ALA A 207 7.92 -13.93 3.08
C ALA A 207 7.90 -12.57 3.81
N LEU A 208 8.86 -11.69 3.50
CA LEU A 208 8.90 -10.34 4.08
C LEU A 208 7.69 -9.49 3.70
N MET A 209 7.26 -9.55 2.44
CA MET A 209 6.09 -8.81 1.97
C MET A 209 4.79 -9.36 2.57
N PHE A 210 4.67 -10.69 2.68
CA PHE A 210 3.53 -11.32 3.36
C PHE A 210 3.40 -10.82 4.80
N GLU A 211 4.50 -10.91 5.57
CA GLU A 211 4.52 -10.48 6.97
C GLU A 211 4.12 -9.01 7.11
N TYR A 212 4.68 -8.13 6.29
CA TYR A 212 4.33 -6.72 6.36
C TYR A 212 2.91 -6.43 5.90
N ILE A 213 2.45 -6.98 4.78
CA ILE A 213 1.15 -6.63 4.21
C ILE A 213 0.01 -7.19 5.06
N GLU A 214 0.05 -8.50 5.33
CA GLU A 214 -1.05 -9.22 5.98
C GLU A 214 -1.03 -9.08 7.50
N ALA A 215 0.14 -9.25 8.12
CA ALA A 215 0.24 -9.27 9.58
C ALA A 215 0.43 -7.89 10.21
N PHE A 216 0.80 -6.86 9.43
CA PHE A 216 1.06 -5.53 9.97
C PHE A 216 0.29 -4.40 9.28
N TYR A 217 0.55 -4.13 8.00
CA TYR A 217 0.01 -2.97 7.27
C TYR A 217 -1.52 -2.93 7.28
N ASN A 218 -2.16 -4.04 6.89
CA ASN A 218 -3.61 -4.09 6.82
C ASN A 218 -4.26 -4.12 8.21
N THR A 219 -3.66 -4.82 9.18
CA THR A 219 -4.32 -5.25 10.42
C THR A 219 -3.97 -4.39 11.63
N VAL A 220 -2.70 -3.98 11.77
CA VAL A 220 -2.17 -3.29 12.96
C VAL A 220 -1.79 -1.85 12.65
N ARG A 221 -1.36 -1.56 11.41
CA ARG A 221 -0.71 -0.30 11.09
C ARG A 221 -1.69 0.85 11.00
N ILE A 222 -1.70 1.74 11.99
CA ILE A 222 -2.56 2.92 11.99
C ILE A 222 -2.19 3.89 10.85
N HIS A 223 -3.23 4.45 10.24
CA HIS A 223 -3.13 5.27 9.04
C HIS A 223 -3.86 6.60 9.22
N GLY A 224 -3.20 7.72 8.91
CA GLY A 224 -3.77 9.06 9.11
C GLY A 224 -5.04 9.32 8.27
N TYR A 225 -5.07 8.80 7.03
CA TYR A 225 -6.30 8.81 6.21
C TYR A 225 -7.47 8.08 6.87
N CYS A 226 -7.18 7.02 7.64
CA CYS A 226 -8.18 6.20 8.32
C CYS A 226 -8.48 6.71 9.73
N GLY A 227 -8.27 8.01 10.01
CA GLY A 227 -8.52 8.56 11.34
C GLY A 227 -7.66 7.93 12.45
N MET A 228 -6.47 7.45 12.12
CA MET A 228 -5.54 6.77 13.04
C MET A 228 -6.00 5.38 13.52
N THR A 229 -6.87 4.70 12.77
CA THR A 229 -7.08 3.24 12.88
C THR A 229 -6.34 2.49 11.78
N SER A 230 -6.25 1.16 11.87
CA SER A 230 -5.73 0.35 10.77
C SER A 230 -6.70 0.33 9.57
N PRO A 231 -6.22 0.02 8.35
CA PRO A 231 -7.09 -0.18 7.18
C PRO A 231 -8.21 -1.20 7.44
N PHE A 232 -7.91 -2.29 8.15
CA PHE A 232 -8.87 -3.31 8.52
C PHE A 232 -9.95 -2.76 9.48
N GLU A 233 -9.53 -2.10 10.56
CA GLU A 233 -10.47 -1.52 11.54
C GLU A 233 -11.36 -0.44 10.91
N PHE A 234 -10.79 0.37 10.01
CA PHE A 234 -11.54 1.42 9.32
C PHE A 234 -12.70 0.85 8.49
N GLU A 235 -12.45 -0.26 7.76
CA GLU A 235 -13.52 -0.95 7.03
C GLU A 235 -14.53 -1.61 7.97
N ALA A 236 -14.07 -2.25 9.04
CA ALA A 236 -14.95 -2.91 9.99
C ALA A 236 -15.93 -1.92 10.64
N ASN A 237 -15.45 -0.72 10.99
CA ASN A 237 -16.26 0.35 11.55
C ASN A 237 -17.29 0.93 10.57
N PHE A 238 -17.07 0.81 9.27
CA PHE A 238 -18.05 1.22 8.24
C PHE A 238 -19.17 0.19 8.05
N ALA A 239 -18.85 -1.10 8.23
CA ALA A 239 -19.83 -2.18 8.12
C ALA A 239 -20.71 -2.35 9.37
N SER A 240 -20.40 -1.62 10.45
CA SER A 240 -21.07 -1.64 11.76
C SER A 240 -22.15 -0.57 11.83
#